data_AF-A0A3N5YQL1-F1
#
_entry.id   AF-A0A3N5YQL1-F1
#
_cell.length_a   1.000
_cell.length_b   1.000
_cell.length_c   1.000
_cell.angle_alpha   90.00
_cell.angle_beta   90.00
_cell.angle_gamma   90.00
#
_symmetry.space_group_name_H-M   'P 1'
#
loop_
_entity.id
_entity.type
_entity.pdbx_description
1 polymer ?
#
loop_
_entity_poly.entity_id
_entity_poly.type
_entity_poly.pdbx_seq_one_letter_code
_entity_poly.pdbx_strand_id
1 'polypeptide(L)'
;MTDVDVTLIIAGVIAGAAPIVLAAIGETITEKSGMINLSLDGSILLAAMAAFVVALKTESLPAGFAAGALVGAAVAAVVAVFSIFLGQNQVAVGFVLTLMAKDLAYFLGNPYSRLPGPHALSVPIPGLEQIPFLGPVLFN
;
A
#
# COMPACT_ATOMS: atom_id res chain seq x y z
N MET A 1 17.12 -31.12 -8.59
CA MET A 1 15.88 -30.84 -7.83
C MET A 1 16.21 -29.61 -7.02
N THR A 2 15.57 -28.48 -7.30
CA THR A 2 15.92 -27.19 -6.67
C THR A 2 15.68 -27.29 -5.17
N ASP A 3 16.76 -27.24 -4.38
CA ASP A 3 16.66 -27.06 -2.94
C ASP A 3 15.89 -25.76 -2.71
N VAL A 4 14.71 -25.88 -2.12
CA VAL A 4 13.86 -24.74 -1.82
C VAL A 4 14.57 -23.93 -0.74
N ASP A 5 15.06 -22.74 -1.10
CA ASP A 5 15.71 -21.86 -0.13
C ASP A 5 14.65 -21.26 0.80
N VAL A 6 14.51 -21.88 1.97
CA VAL A 6 13.58 -21.46 3.02
C VAL A 6 13.80 -19.99 3.40
N THR A 7 15.05 -19.50 3.30
CA THR A 7 15.43 -18.12 3.59
C THR A 7 14.72 -17.15 2.64
N LEU A 8 14.75 -17.44 1.33
CA LEU A 8 14.10 -16.61 0.30
C LEU A 8 12.58 -16.65 0.41
N ILE A 9 12.01 -17.79 0.79
CA ILE A 9 10.56 -17.88 1.05
C ILE A 9 10.17 -16.95 2.20
N ILE A 10 10.90 -17.01 3.31
CA ILE A 10 10.61 -16.18 4.48
C ILE A 10 10.81 -14.70 4.15
N ALA A 11 11.86 -14.34 3.43
CA ALA A 11 12.10 -12.97 2.96
C ALA A 11 10.91 -12.45 2.14
N GLY A 12 10.42 -13.25 1.18
CA GLY A 12 9.25 -12.90 0.38
C GLY A 12 7.96 -12.74 1.20
N VAL A 13 7.75 -13.61 2.20
CA VAL A 13 6.61 -13.50 3.13
C VAL A 13 6.68 -12.20 3.93
N ILE A 14 7.84 -11.85 4.48
CA ILE A 14 8.02 -10.62 5.27
C ILE A 14 7.82 -9.39 4.38
N ALA A 15 8.42 -9.36 3.20
CA ALA A 15 8.30 -8.26 2.25
C ALA A 15 6.83 -8.04 1.83
N GLY A 16 6.07 -9.12 1.60
CA GLY A 16 4.65 -9.06 1.28
C GLY A 16 3.75 -8.69 2.47
N ALA A 17 4.12 -9.12 3.69
CA ALA A 17 3.35 -8.85 4.90
C ALA A 17 3.49 -7.40 5.38
N ALA A 18 4.65 -6.77 5.21
CA ALA A 18 4.92 -5.41 5.68
C ALA A 18 3.86 -4.36 5.28
N PRO A 19 3.47 -4.22 3.99
CA PRO A 19 2.43 -3.26 3.61
C PRO A 19 1.04 -3.62 4.19
N ILE A 20 0.74 -4.92 4.35
CA ILE A 20 -0.52 -5.38 4.95
C ILE A 20 -0.58 -5.00 6.43
N VAL A 21 0.53 -5.16 7.16
CA VAL A 21 0.62 -4.75 8.57
C VAL A 21 0.40 -3.25 8.71
N LEU A 22 0.99 -2.43 7.83
CA LEU A 22 0.76 -0.98 7.82
C LEU A 22 -0.72 -0.63 7.56
N ALA A 23 -1.35 -1.31 6.61
CA ALA A 23 -2.78 -1.14 6.34
C ALA A 23 -3.63 -1.51 7.55
N ALA A 24 -3.36 -2.66 8.19
CA ALA A 24 -4.08 -3.13 9.37
C ALA A 24 -3.93 -2.18 10.57
N ILE A 25 -2.75 -1.58 10.78
CA ILE A 25 -2.56 -0.57 11.82
C ILE A 25 -3.43 0.66 11.55
N GLY A 26 -3.42 1.16 10.30
CA GLY A 26 -4.26 2.31 9.90
C GLY A 26 -5.76 2.04 10.05
N GLU A 27 -6.20 0.84 9.67
CA GLU A 27 -7.58 0.39 9.83
C GLU A 27 -7.96 0.28 11.31
N THR A 28 -7.10 -0.31 12.14
CA THR A 28 -7.30 -0.42 13.59
C THR A 28 -7.51 0.98 14.21
N ILE A 29 -6.69 1.97 13.83
CA ILE A 29 -6.86 3.35 14.32
C ILE A 29 -8.23 3.91 13.89
N THR A 30 -8.64 3.64 12.65
CA THR A 30 -9.92 4.09 12.09
C THR A 30 -11.10 3.45 12.83
N GLU A 31 -11.07 2.15 13.08
CA GLU A 31 -12.11 1.44 13.83
C GLU A 31 -12.20 1.91 15.28
N LYS A 32 -11.06 2.18 15.92
CA LYS A 32 -11.02 2.75 17.28
C LYS A 32 -11.62 4.14 17.34
N SER A 33 -11.66 4.88 16.24
CA SER A 33 -12.37 6.17 16.13
C SER A 33 -13.88 6.04 15.92
N GLY A 34 -14.41 4.81 15.81
CA GLY A 34 -15.84 4.54 15.62
C GLY A 34 -16.29 4.53 14.16
N MET A 35 -15.34 4.43 13.22
CA MET A 35 -15.60 4.45 11.78
C MET A 35 -15.18 3.12 11.15
N ILE A 36 -16.05 2.52 10.33
CA ILE A 36 -15.70 1.31 9.58
C ILE A 36 -15.30 1.75 8.17
N ASN A 37 -14.04 1.54 7.77
CA ASN A 37 -13.54 1.96 6.47
C ASN A 37 -13.56 0.83 5.44
N LEU A 38 -14.73 0.61 4.84
CA LEU A 38 -14.90 -0.40 3.80
C LEU A 38 -14.38 0.03 2.42
N SER A 39 -13.82 1.23 2.30
CA SER A 39 -13.19 1.75 1.07
C SER A 39 -11.72 1.32 0.91
N LEU A 40 -11.16 0.66 1.93
CA LEU A 40 -9.72 0.47 2.12
C LEU A 40 -9.04 -0.30 0.98
N ASP A 41 -9.62 -1.41 0.52
CA ASP A 41 -9.07 -2.20 -0.58
C ASP A 41 -8.90 -1.37 -1.87
N GLY A 42 -9.93 -0.62 -2.25
CA GLY A 42 -9.86 0.26 -3.42
C GLY A 42 -8.90 1.43 -3.22
N SER A 43 -8.87 2.00 -2.00
CA SER A 43 -7.98 3.09 -1.63
C SER A 43 -6.52 2.70 -1.76
N ILE A 44 -6.15 1.50 -1.28
CA ILE A 44 -4.80 0.95 -1.38
C ILE A 44 -4.40 0.78 -2.85
N LEU A 45 -5.27 0.20 -3.68
CA LEU A 45 -4.99 0.00 -5.10
C LEU A 45 -4.76 1.33 -5.83
N LEU A 46 -5.61 2.32 -5.59
CA LEU A 46 -5.50 3.63 -6.23
C LEU A 46 -4.27 4.39 -5.75
N ALA A 47 -3.99 4.38 -4.45
CA ALA A 47 -2.79 5.01 -3.87
C ALA A 47 -1.51 4.34 -4.37
N ALA A 48 -1.48 3.00 -4.44
CA ALA A 48 -0.34 2.25 -4.97
C ALA A 48 -0.08 2.57 -6.45
N MET A 49 -1.13 2.63 -7.27
CA MET A 49 -1.02 3.03 -8.67
C MET A 49 -0.45 4.44 -8.80
N ALA A 50 -1.00 5.41 -8.08
CA ALA A 50 -0.54 6.79 -8.13
C ALA A 50 0.91 6.93 -7.64
N ALA A 51 1.26 6.27 -6.54
CA ALA A 51 2.63 6.24 -6.01
C ALA A 51 3.61 5.68 -7.03
N PHE A 52 3.26 4.57 -7.67
CA PHE A 52 4.08 3.93 -8.71
C PHE A 52 4.28 4.84 -9.92
N VAL A 53 3.20 5.42 -10.46
CA VAL A 53 3.29 6.29 -11.66
C VAL A 53 4.12 7.54 -11.36
N VAL A 54 3.94 8.16 -10.20
CA VAL A 54 4.72 9.34 -9.82
C VAL A 54 6.19 8.97 -9.61
N ALA A 55 6.48 7.89 -8.88
CA ALA A 55 7.85 7.43 -8.69
C ALA A 55 8.54 7.11 -10.03
N LEU A 56 7.82 6.45 -10.95
CA LEU A 56 8.32 6.10 -12.27
C LEU A 56 8.62 7.33 -13.13
N LYS A 57 7.75 8.34 -13.12
CA LYS A 57 7.93 9.55 -13.94
C LYS A 57 8.95 10.54 -13.38
N THR A 58 9.08 10.58 -12.05
CA THR A 58 9.97 11.52 -11.36
C THR A 58 11.31 10.91 -10.99
N GLU A 59 11.47 9.60 -11.15
CA GLU A 59 12.61 8.80 -10.67
C GLU A 59 12.88 9.01 -9.16
N SER A 60 11.84 9.38 -8.40
CA SER A 60 11.94 9.76 -6.99
C SER A 60 10.96 8.95 -6.13
N LEU A 61 11.51 8.06 -5.31
CA LEU A 61 10.71 7.29 -4.35
C LEU A 61 9.93 8.15 -3.36
N PRO A 62 10.53 9.18 -2.72
CA PRO A 62 9.81 10.05 -1.81
C PRO A 62 8.62 10.76 -2.47
N ALA A 63 8.75 11.15 -3.74
CA ALA A 63 7.65 11.76 -4.49
C ALA A 63 6.51 10.77 -4.72
N GLY A 64 6.82 9.50 -5.00
CA GLY A 64 5.83 8.41 -5.05
C GLY A 64 5.09 8.22 -3.73
N PHE A 65 5.83 8.14 -2.62
CA PHE A 65 5.22 8.03 -1.28
C PHE A 65 4.30 9.21 -0.98
N ALA A 66 4.73 10.44 -1.28
CA ALA A 66 3.92 11.63 -1.09
C ALA A 66 2.64 11.59 -1.94
N ALA A 67 2.73 11.17 -3.21
CA ALA A 67 1.57 11.04 -4.09
C ALA A 67 0.58 9.98 -3.58
N GLY A 68 1.06 8.81 -3.16
CA GLY A 68 0.22 7.77 -2.57
C GLY A 68 -0.48 8.24 -1.30
N ALA A 69 0.24 8.94 -0.41
CA ALA A 69 -0.32 9.51 0.80
C ALA A 69 -1.42 10.55 0.49
N LEU A 70 -1.20 11.44 -0.48
CA LEU A 70 -2.18 12.44 -0.90
C LEU A 70 -3.44 11.80 -1.51
N VAL A 71 -3.28 10.76 -2.33
CA VAL A 71 -4.40 10.03 -2.94
C VAL A 71 -5.21 9.29 -1.86
N GLY A 72 -4.53 8.59 -0.94
CA GLY A 72 -5.20 7.93 0.19
C GLY A 72 -5.94 8.92 1.08
N ALA A 73 -5.32 10.06 1.40
CA ALA A 73 -5.94 11.15 2.15
C ALA A 73 -7.17 11.73 1.42
N ALA A 74 -7.11 11.88 0.10
CA ALA A 74 -8.23 12.36 -0.69
C ALA A 74 -9.42 11.38 -0.64
N VAL A 75 -9.19 10.07 -0.79
CA VAL A 75 -10.26 9.06 -0.67
C VAL A 75 -10.84 9.04 0.75
N ALA A 76 -9.97 9.08 1.78
CA ALA A 76 -10.41 9.15 3.17
C ALA A 76 -11.22 10.43 3.48
N ALA A 77 -10.87 11.56 2.86
CA ALA A 77 -11.65 12.80 2.97
C ALA A 77 -13.04 12.65 2.38
N VAL A 78 -13.20 11.93 1.25
CA VAL A 78 -14.52 11.63 0.69
C VAL A 78 -15.33 10.78 1.66
N VAL A 79 -14.74 9.71 2.23
CA VAL A 79 -15.42 8.90 3.26
C VAL A 79 -15.86 9.78 4.43
N ALA A 80 -14.97 10.62 4.96
CA ALA A 80 -15.27 11.51 6.08
C ALA A 80 -16.41 12.50 5.75
N VAL A 81 -16.40 13.12 4.57
CA VAL A 81 -17.47 14.05 4.15
C VAL A 81 -18.83 13.33 4.09
N PHE A 82 -18.91 12.19 3.42
CA PHE A 82 -20.19 11.49 3.26
C PHE A 82 -20.69 10.85 4.56
N SER A 83 -19.79 10.25 5.33
CA SER A 83 -20.17 9.48 6.52
C SER A 83 -20.31 10.35 7.77
N ILE A 84 -19.45 11.36 7.97
CA ILE A 84 -19.45 12.20 9.17
C ILE A 84 -20.29 13.45 8.94
N PHE A 85 -20.01 14.23 7.89
CA PHE A 85 -20.70 15.50 7.67
C PHE A 85 -22.11 15.32 7.12
N LEU A 86 -22.31 14.38 6.18
CA LEU A 86 -23.60 14.13 5.54
C LEU A 86 -24.41 12.99 6.18
N GLY A 87 -23.85 12.29 7.17
CA GLY A 87 -24.54 11.22 7.92
C GLY A 87 -24.99 10.02 7.07
N GLN A 88 -24.32 9.75 5.94
CA GLN A 88 -24.68 8.66 5.04
C GLN A 88 -24.15 7.31 5.54
N ASN A 89 -24.79 6.22 5.08
CA ASN A 89 -24.40 4.86 5.45
C ASN A 89 -22.96 4.54 5.00
N GLN A 90 -22.08 4.33 5.98
CA GLN A 90 -20.66 4.05 5.81
C GLN A 90 -20.39 2.81 4.96
N VAL A 91 -21.22 1.77 5.11
CA VAL A 91 -21.09 0.51 4.35
C VAL A 91 -21.33 0.76 2.86
N ALA A 92 -22.40 1.48 2.53
CA ALA A 92 -22.74 1.79 1.13
C ALA A 92 -21.69 2.69 0.49
N VAL A 93 -21.29 3.77 1.18
CA VAL A 93 -20.24 4.70 0.73
C VAL A 93 -18.92 3.96 0.52
N GLY A 94 -18.53 3.12 1.49
CA GLY A 94 -17.28 2.37 1.45
C GLY A 94 -17.21 1.39 0.28
N PHE A 95 -18.26 0.58 0.05
CA PHE A 95 -18.29 -0.35 -1.07
C PHE A 95 -18.22 0.34 -2.43
N VAL A 96 -18.99 1.42 -2.62
CA VAL A 96 -18.98 2.18 -3.88
C VAL A 96 -17.60 2.79 -4.11
N LEU A 97 -16.99 3.37 -3.08
CA LEU A 97 -15.64 3.92 -3.17
C LEU A 97 -14.58 2.84 -3.44
N THR A 98 -14.69 1.66 -2.84
CA THR A 98 -13.79 0.54 -3.12
C THR A 98 -13.83 0.18 -4.61
N LEU A 99 -15.03 -0.02 -5.17
CA LEU A 99 -15.19 -0.36 -6.59
C LEU A 99 -14.68 0.75 -7.49
N MET A 100 -15.07 2.00 -7.22
CA MET A 100 -14.65 3.17 -7.99
C MET A 100 -13.12 3.33 -7.98
N ALA A 101 -12.50 3.29 -6.80
CA ALA A 101 -11.06 3.49 -6.66
C ALA A 101 -10.28 2.35 -7.32
N LYS A 102 -10.74 1.11 -7.19
CA LYS A 102 -10.17 -0.05 -7.88
C LYS A 102 -10.25 0.10 -9.41
N ASP A 103 -11.41 0.39 -9.95
CA ASP A 103 -11.61 0.51 -11.39
C ASP A 103 -10.84 1.69 -11.96
N LEU A 104 -10.78 2.81 -11.22
CA LEU A 104 -9.98 3.97 -11.58
C LEU A 104 -8.48 3.65 -11.57
N ALA A 105 -8.00 2.88 -10.59
CA ALA A 105 -6.62 2.42 -10.53
C ALA A 105 -6.27 1.58 -11.76
N TYR A 106 -7.15 0.66 -12.17
CA TYR A 106 -6.92 -0.15 -13.36
C TYR A 106 -7.00 0.64 -14.65
N PHE A 107 -7.96 1.55 -14.77
CA PHE A 107 -8.11 2.39 -15.95
C PHE A 107 -6.88 3.30 -16.15
N LEU A 108 -6.49 4.05 -15.12
CA LEU A 108 -5.36 4.97 -15.18
C LEU A 108 -4.00 4.25 -15.20
N GLY A 109 -3.92 3.11 -14.51
CA GLY A 109 -2.70 2.31 -14.39
C GLY A 109 -2.41 1.41 -15.59
N ASN A 110 -3.40 1.16 -16.48
CA ASN A 110 -3.25 0.25 -17.61
C ASN A 110 -2.00 0.51 -18.48
N PRO A 111 -1.70 1.77 -18.88
CA PRO A 111 -0.51 2.08 -19.70
C PRO A 111 0.82 1.83 -18.98
N TYR A 112 0.79 1.75 -17.65
CA TYR A 112 1.94 1.57 -16.79
C TYR A 112 2.09 0.12 -16.30
N SER A 113 1.16 -0.75 -16.69
CA SER A 113 1.19 -2.16 -16.30
C SER A 113 2.46 -2.83 -16.84
N ARG A 114 3.10 -3.64 -15.98
CA ARG A 114 4.32 -4.42 -16.30
C ARG A 114 5.58 -3.59 -16.58
N LEU A 115 5.55 -2.27 -16.37
CA LEU A 115 6.77 -1.49 -16.39
C LEU A 115 7.55 -1.74 -15.09
N PRO A 116 8.90 -1.82 -15.15
CA PRO A 116 9.70 -1.85 -13.94
C PRO A 116 9.66 -0.47 -13.28
N GLY A 117 9.25 -0.42 -12.01
CA GLY A 117 9.33 0.80 -11.20
C GLY A 117 10.72 0.99 -10.60
N PRO A 118 11.02 2.18 -10.06
CA PRO A 118 12.24 2.39 -9.30
C PRO A 118 12.24 1.51 -8.05
N HIS A 119 13.36 0.83 -7.79
CA HIS A 119 13.49 -0.09 -6.67
C HIS A 119 13.74 0.69 -5.38
N ALA A 120 13.03 0.32 -4.31
CA ALA A 120 13.43 0.72 -2.98
C ALA A 120 14.76 0.05 -2.64
N LEU A 121 15.80 0.86 -2.42
CA LEU A 121 17.08 0.34 -1.97
C LEU A 121 16.87 -0.26 -0.58
N SER A 122 17.25 -1.53 -0.44
CA SER A 122 17.41 -2.14 0.87
C SER A 122 18.53 -1.37 1.57
N VAL A 123 18.20 -0.64 2.64
CA VAL A 123 19.19 0.07 3.46
C VAL A 123 19.59 -0.90 4.57
N PRO A 124 20.74 -1.58 4.45
CA PRO A 124 21.14 -2.53 5.48
C PRO A 124 21.39 -1.79 6.79
N ILE A 125 20.84 -2.34 7.87
CA ILE A 125 21.10 -1.82 9.22
C ILE A 125 22.41 -2.46 9.70
N PRO A 126 23.45 -1.66 10.01
CA PRO A 126 24.73 -2.19 10.47
C PRO A 126 24.55 -3.10 11.69
N GLY A 127 25.16 -4.28 11.63
CA GLY A 127 25.06 -5.32 12.67
C GLY A 127 23.88 -6.26 12.49
N LEU A 128 22.73 -5.80 11.99
CA LEU A 128 21.55 -6.66 11.74
C LEU A 128 21.70 -7.46 10.44
N GLU A 129 22.36 -6.89 9.43
CA GLU A 129 22.64 -7.53 8.13
C GLU A 129 23.57 -8.75 8.27
N GLN A 130 24.41 -8.78 9.31
CA GLN A 130 25.47 -9.77 9.50
C GLN A 130 24.99 -11.02 10.26
N ILE A 131 23.77 -10.98 10.81
CA ILE A 131 23.23 -12.10 11.60
C ILE A 131 22.94 -13.28 10.66
N PRO A 132 23.48 -14.48 10.91
CA PRO A 132 23.16 -15.67 10.12
C PRO A 132 21.65 -15.89 10.08
N PHE A 133 21.12 -16.26 8.91
CA PHE A 133 19.68 -16.44 8.64
C PHE A 133 18.85 -15.13 8.67
N LEU A 134 18.91 -14.34 9.74
CA LEU A 134 18.11 -13.11 9.88
C LEU A 134 18.53 -11.99 8.93
N GLY A 135 19.83 -11.80 8.70
CA GLY A 135 20.34 -10.81 7.77
C GLY A 135 19.82 -11.03 6.34
N PRO A 136 20.02 -12.23 5.76
CA PRO A 136 19.47 -12.58 4.46
C PRO A 136 17.94 -12.48 4.39
N VAL A 137 17.22 -12.86 5.46
CA VAL A 137 15.76 -12.77 5.49
C VAL A 137 15.25 -11.33 5.43
N LEU A 138 15.97 -10.38 6.02
CA LEU A 138 15.54 -8.98 6.14
C LEU A 138 16.03 -8.08 5.01
N PHE A 139 17.20 -8.40 4.42
CA PHE A 139 17.90 -7.48 3.53
C PHE A 139 18.13 -7.99 2.10
N ASN A 140 17.88 -9.29 1.82
CA ASN A 140 18.04 -9.89 0.49
C ASN A 140 16.71 -10.22 -0.22
#